data_AF-A0AAU8YJN4-F1
#
_entry.id   AF-A0AAU8YJN4-F1
#
_cell.length_a   1.000
_cell.length_b   1.000
_cell.length_c   1.000
_cell.angle_alpha   90.00
_cell.angle_beta   90.00
_cell.angle_gamma   90.00
#
_symmetry.space_group_name_H-M   'P 1'
#
loop_
_entity.id
_entity.type
_entity.pdbx_description
1 polymer ?
#
loop_
_entity_poly.entity_id
_entity_poly.type
_entity_poly.pdbx_seq_one_letter_code
_entity_poly.pdbx_strand_id
1 'polypeptide(L)'
;MISEKHCLADYSYAQFHSIVEELIQATGSPDWQERLLEPFIEFVAYPDGSDLVFYPSNEEDGNAEKVMALIVKWRKSWGLPLFRDQNATKASSEPTPACGKHK
;
A
#
# COMPACT_ATOMS: atom_id res chain seq x y z
N MET A 1 11.99 10.22 -3.86
CA MET A 1 11.35 9.37 -4.90
C MET A 1 11.19 7.97 -4.31
N ILE A 2 10.36 7.08 -4.86
CA ILE A 2 9.89 5.82 -4.21
C ILE A 2 11.00 5.03 -3.49
N SER A 3 12.25 5.09 -3.98
CA SER A 3 13.45 4.49 -3.38
C SER A 3 13.89 4.95 -1.97
N GLU A 4 13.31 6.01 -1.38
CA GLU A 4 13.70 6.49 -0.04
C GLU A 4 12.73 6.08 1.07
N LYS A 5 11.68 5.34 0.71
CA LYS A 5 10.55 5.01 1.58
C LYS A 5 10.60 3.51 1.86
N HIS A 6 10.58 3.15 3.14
CA HIS A 6 10.86 1.78 3.59
C HIS A 6 9.62 1.12 4.19
N CYS A 7 8.55 1.88 4.42
CA CYS A 7 7.29 1.35 4.92
C CYS A 7 6.09 2.21 4.49
N LEU A 8 4.89 1.63 4.59
CA LEU A 8 3.63 2.34 4.29
C LEU A 8 3.46 3.63 5.10
N ALA A 9 3.99 3.65 6.33
CA ALA A 9 3.93 4.81 7.23
C ALA A 9 4.81 5.99 6.77
N ASP A 10 5.71 5.78 5.82
CA ASP A 10 6.48 6.87 5.21
C ASP A 10 5.69 7.59 4.11
N TYR A 11 4.64 6.97 3.58
CA TYR A 11 3.77 7.53 2.55
C TYR A 11 2.56 8.22 3.16
N SER A 12 2.13 9.32 2.54
CA SER A 12 0.75 9.78 2.75
C SER A 12 -0.24 8.90 1.99
N TYR A 13 -1.51 8.93 2.39
CA TYR A 13 -2.58 8.22 1.67
C TYR A 13 -2.59 8.60 0.18
N ALA A 14 -2.51 9.90 -0.12
CA ALA A 14 -2.52 10.39 -1.50
C ALA A 14 -1.28 9.96 -2.30
N GLN A 15 -0.08 9.95 -1.68
CA GLN A 15 1.15 9.50 -2.35
C GLN A 15 1.07 8.04 -2.74
N PHE A 16 0.60 7.19 -1.83
CA PHE A 16 0.47 5.77 -2.12
C PHE A 16 -0.70 5.49 -3.07
N HIS A 17 -1.80 6.25 -3.00
CA HIS A 17 -2.89 6.17 -3.95
C HIS A 17 -2.42 6.40 -5.39
N SER A 18 -1.61 7.44 -5.64
CA SER A 18 -1.06 7.69 -6.98
C SER A 18 -0.21 6.52 -7.49
N ILE A 19 0.57 5.87 -6.63
CA ILE A 19 1.34 4.67 -7.00
C ILE A 19 0.41 3.53 -7.42
N VAL A 20 -0.65 3.28 -6.64
CA VAL A 20 -1.64 2.23 -6.95
C VAL A 20 -2.38 2.55 -8.25
N GLU A 21 -2.74 3.81 -8.47
CA GLU A 21 -3.38 4.25 -9.70
C GLU A 21 -2.47 4.10 -10.93
N GLU A 22 -1.19 4.46 -10.82
CA GLU A 22 -0.19 4.24 -11.87
C GLU A 22 0.01 2.75 -12.21
N LEU A 23 0.00 1.88 -11.19
CA LEU A 23 0.07 0.43 -11.35
C LEU A 23 -1.17 -0.11 -12.10
N ILE A 24 -2.38 0.29 -11.70
CA ILE A 24 -3.63 -0.13 -12.33
C ILE A 24 -3.70 0.35 -13.79
N GLN A 25 -3.30 1.60 -14.04
CA GLN A 25 -3.30 2.18 -15.39
C GLN A 25 -2.13 1.69 -16.26
N ALA A 26 -1.21 0.89 -15.70
CA ALA A 26 -0.01 0.39 -16.36
C ALA A 26 0.79 1.51 -17.06
N THR A 27 0.93 2.68 -16.41
CA THR A 27 1.60 3.85 -16.99
C THR A 27 3.14 3.71 -16.97
N GLY A 28 3.82 4.31 -17.96
CA GLY A 28 5.28 4.30 -18.03
C GLY A 28 5.88 3.06 -18.71
N SER A 29 7.14 2.77 -18.43
CA SER A 29 7.85 1.62 -18.98
C SER A 29 7.65 0.35 -18.12
N PRO A 30 7.89 -0.86 -18.68
CA PRO A 30 7.86 -2.10 -17.89
C PRO A 30 8.76 -2.04 -16.65
N ASP A 31 10.00 -1.56 -16.79
CA ASP A 31 10.93 -1.36 -15.67
C ASP A 31 10.42 -0.36 -14.62
N TRP A 32 9.61 0.63 -15.03
CA TRP A 32 8.97 1.56 -14.10
C TRP A 32 7.87 0.86 -13.32
N GLN A 33 7.01 0.12 -14.01
CA GLN A 33 5.94 -0.67 -13.39
C GLN A 33 6.49 -1.68 -12.38
N GLU A 34 7.59 -2.37 -12.69
CA GLU A 34 8.25 -3.29 -11.76
C GLU A 34 8.75 -2.58 -10.49
N ARG A 35 9.33 -1.38 -10.64
CA ARG A 35 9.77 -0.53 -9.51
C ARG A 35 8.62 0.00 -8.66
N LEU A 36 7.41 0.09 -9.20
CA LEU A 36 6.21 0.42 -8.44
C LEU A 36 5.64 -0.83 -7.73
N LEU A 37 5.73 -1.99 -8.40
CA LEU A 37 5.11 -3.23 -7.96
C LEU A 37 5.84 -3.87 -6.77
N GLU A 38 7.18 -3.89 -6.79
CA GLU A 38 7.96 -4.46 -5.69
C GLU A 38 7.65 -3.79 -4.33
N PRO A 39 7.70 -2.45 -4.19
CA PRO A 39 7.33 -1.79 -2.94
C PRO A 39 5.85 -1.99 -2.59
N PHE A 40 4.96 -2.04 -3.60
CA PHE A 40 3.55 -2.32 -3.36
C PHE A 40 3.35 -3.67 -2.66
N ILE A 41 3.93 -4.74 -3.19
CA ILE A 41 3.83 -6.09 -2.60
C ILE A 41 4.44 -6.09 -1.18
N GLU A 42 5.61 -5.47 -1.00
CA GLU A 42 6.28 -5.41 0.30
C GLU A 42 5.44 -4.68 1.36
N PHE A 43 4.85 -3.53 1.01
CA PHE A 43 4.16 -2.69 1.99
C PHE A 43 2.72 -3.10 2.25
N VAL A 44 2.05 -3.66 1.26
CA VAL A 44 0.65 -4.07 1.40
C VAL A 44 0.54 -5.31 2.28
N ALA A 45 1.55 -6.21 2.24
CA ALA A 45 1.62 -7.43 3.06
C ALA A 45 0.27 -8.20 3.08
N TYR A 46 -0.43 -8.15 1.95
CA TYR A 46 -1.72 -8.80 1.75
C TYR A 46 -1.44 -10.14 1.08
N PRO A 47 -2.13 -11.22 1.49
CA PRO A 47 -1.86 -12.57 0.99
C PRO A 47 -1.96 -12.67 -0.54
N ASP A 48 -2.86 -11.91 -1.14
CA ASP A 48 -3.06 -11.90 -2.60
C ASP A 48 -2.13 -10.89 -3.32
N GLY A 49 -1.35 -10.09 -2.58
CA GLY A 49 -0.29 -9.23 -3.11
C GLY A 49 -0.70 -8.43 -4.35
N SER A 50 -0.02 -8.72 -5.47
CA SER A 50 -0.24 -8.10 -6.78
C SER A 50 -1.60 -8.42 -7.39
N ASP A 51 -2.26 -9.51 -6.98
CA ASP A 51 -3.56 -9.92 -7.54
C ASP A 51 -4.66 -8.91 -7.22
N LEU A 52 -4.50 -8.10 -6.16
CA LEU A 52 -5.38 -6.96 -5.88
C LEU A 52 -5.42 -5.95 -7.02
N VAL A 53 -4.31 -5.83 -7.78
CA VAL A 53 -4.16 -4.86 -8.86
C VAL A 53 -4.44 -5.52 -10.22
N PHE A 54 -3.94 -6.74 -10.44
CA PHE A 54 -4.03 -7.40 -11.75
C PHE A 54 -5.30 -8.25 -11.93
N TYR A 55 -5.89 -8.74 -10.84
CA TYR A 55 -7.01 -9.68 -10.87
C TYR A 55 -8.11 -9.27 -9.87
N PRO A 56 -8.73 -8.08 -10.05
CA PRO A 56 -9.82 -7.67 -9.19
C PRO A 56 -11.03 -8.60 -9.36
N SER A 57 -11.79 -8.80 -8.28
CA SER A 57 -12.97 -9.69 -8.29
C SER A 57 -14.07 -9.24 -9.28
N ASN A 58 -14.10 -7.95 -9.61
CA ASN A 58 -14.90 -7.39 -10.70
C ASN A 58 -14.21 -6.13 -11.25
N GLU A 59 -14.60 -5.67 -12.43
CA GLU A 59 -13.99 -4.48 -13.08
C GLU A 59 -14.12 -3.22 -12.21
N GLU A 60 -15.21 -3.10 -11.45
CA GLU A 60 -15.41 -1.98 -10.53
C GLU A 60 -14.49 -2.05 -9.31
N ASP A 61 -13.97 -3.22 -8.94
CA ASP A 61 -13.07 -3.47 -7.81
C ASP A 61 -11.60 -3.20 -8.16
N GLY A 62 -11.29 -3.09 -9.45
CA GLY A 62 -9.95 -2.80 -9.97
C GLY A 62 -9.54 -1.34 -9.94
N ASN A 63 -10.14 -0.51 -9.08
CA ASN A 63 -9.78 0.90 -8.96
C ASN A 63 -8.93 1.18 -7.71
N ALA A 64 -8.16 2.26 -7.76
CA ALA A 64 -7.22 2.60 -6.70
C ALA A 64 -7.91 2.81 -5.35
N GLU A 65 -9.09 3.42 -5.29
CA GLU A 65 -9.82 3.65 -4.04
C GLU A 65 -10.16 2.35 -3.31
N LYS A 66 -10.63 1.33 -4.03
CA LYS A 66 -11.00 0.04 -3.44
C LYS A 66 -9.78 -0.75 -3.00
N VAL A 67 -8.71 -0.77 -3.79
CA VAL A 67 -7.43 -1.38 -3.41
C VAL A 67 -6.90 -0.72 -2.12
N MET A 68 -6.90 0.62 -2.07
CA MET A 68 -6.51 1.38 -0.89
C MET A 68 -7.37 1.06 0.33
N ALA A 69 -8.69 0.93 0.17
CA ALA A 69 -9.61 0.57 1.24
C ALA A 69 -9.34 -0.83 1.79
N LEU A 70 -9.04 -1.81 0.93
CA LEU A 70 -8.68 -3.18 1.34
C LEU A 70 -7.39 -3.21 2.14
N ILE A 71 -6.35 -2.50 1.67
CA ILE A 71 -5.06 -2.38 2.37
C ILE A 71 -5.27 -1.79 3.77
N VAL A 72 -6.03 -0.69 3.86
CA VAL A 72 -6.33 -0.04 5.16
C VAL A 72 -7.10 -0.98 6.07
N LYS A 73 -8.12 -1.68 5.56
CA LYS A 73 -8.94 -2.61 6.34
C LYS A 73 -8.11 -3.77 6.89
N TRP A 74 -7.27 -4.37 6.04
CA TRP A 74 -6.36 -5.46 6.42
C TRP A 74 -5.35 -4.99 7.48
N ARG A 75 -4.64 -3.90 7.23
CA ARG A 75 -3.62 -3.42 8.19
C ARG A 75 -4.24 -3.04 9.53
N LYS A 76 -5.45 -2.46 9.53
CA LYS A 76 -6.21 -2.23 10.77
C LYS A 76 -6.57 -3.51 11.52
N SER A 77 -6.95 -4.60 10.83
CA SER A 77 -7.28 -5.87 11.51
C SER A 77 -6.07 -6.52 12.15
N TRP A 78 -4.87 -6.26 11.62
CA TRP A 78 -3.60 -6.76 12.16
C TRP A 78 -2.88 -5.77 13.11
N GLY A 79 -3.46 -4.59 13.38
CA GLY A 79 -2.83 -3.57 14.22
C GLY A 79 -1.55 -2.98 13.62
N LEU A 80 -1.38 -3.06 12.30
CA LEU A 80 -0.20 -2.56 11.60
C LEU A 80 -0.30 -1.04 11.35
N PRO A 81 0.84 -0.33 11.30
CA PRO A 81 0.84 1.10 10.99
C PRO A 81 0.29 1.36 9.58
N LEU A 82 -0.53 2.41 9.46
CA LEU A 82 -1.11 2.88 8.20
C LEU A 82 -0.22 3.96 7.57
N PHE A 83 -0.83 4.88 6.82
CA PHE A 83 -0.17 6.03 6.22
C PHE A 83 0.21 7.09 7.26
N ARG A 84 1.21 7.91 6.92
CA ARG A 84 1.72 8.99 7.76
C ARG A 84 0.62 9.92 8.29
N ASP A 85 -0.31 10.33 7.43
CA ASP A 85 -1.42 11.21 7.79
C ASP A 85 -2.57 10.49 8.50
N GLN A 86 -2.72 9.18 8.32
CA GLN A 86 -3.76 8.39 9.00
C GLN A 86 -3.30 7.83 10.36
N ASN A 87 -1.99 7.80 10.62
CA ASN A 87 -1.43 7.39 11.90
C ASN A 87 -1.58 8.48 12.98
N ALA A 88 -1.68 9.75 12.58
CA ALA A 88 -1.80 10.90 13.49
C ALA A 88 -3.15 10.97 14.24
N THR A 89 -4.18 10.23 13.80
CA THR A 89 -5.54 10.30 14.37
C THR A 89 -5.76 9.38 15.59
N LYS A 90 -4.79 8.54 15.97
CA LYS A 90 -4.82 7.77 17.23
C LYS A 90 -3.48 7.82 17.96
N ALA A 91 -3.11 8.99 18.46
CA ALA A 91 -2.09 9.10 19.50
C ALA A 91 -2.72 8.87 20.88
N SER A 92 -2.91 7.61 21.25
CA SER A 92 -2.93 7.18 22.66
C SER A 92 -2.22 5.84 22.77
N SER A 93 -0.94 5.96 23.13
CA SER A 93 -0.15 5.01 23.94
C SER A 93 -0.10 3.55 23.49
N GLU A 94 0.81 3.24 22.56
CA GLU A 94 1.65 2.02 22.58
C GLU A 94 2.86 2.19 21.65
N PRO A 95 4.05 1.63 21.95
CA PRO A 95 5.21 1.72 21.08
C PRO A 95 4.96 0.89 19.82
N THR A 96 4.75 1.57 18.69
CA THR A 96 4.53 0.95 17.39
C THR A 96 5.70 0.02 17.04
N PRO A 97 5.46 -1.26 16.70
CA PRO A 97 6.51 -2.09 16.15
C PRO A 97 6.94 -1.48 14.81
N ALA A 98 8.19 -1.03 14.75
CA ALA A 98 8.84 -0.58 13.54
C ALA A 98 8.67 -1.65 12.45
N CYS A 99 8.49 -1.20 11.21
CA CYS A 99 8.28 -2.03 10.03
C CYS A 99 9.25 -3.22 10.01
N GLY A 100 8.81 -4.33 10.59
CA GLY A 100 9.59 -5.52 10.80
C GLY A 100 9.40 -6.38 9.57
N LYS A 101 10.50 -6.64 8.85
CA LYS A 101 10.49 -7.54 7.71
C LYS A 101 9.93 -8.90 8.18
N HIS A 102 8.71 -9.22 7.75
CA HIS A 102 8.16 -10.55 7.98
C HIS A 102 8.99 -11.51 7.10
N LYS A 103 9.78 -12.34 7.78
CA LYS A 103 10.62 -13.38 7.22
C LYS A 103 9.82 -14.68 7.08
#